data_AF-A0A099TCN5-F1
#
_entry.id   AF-A0A099TCN5-F1
#
_cell.length_a   1.000
_cell.length_b   1.000
_cell.length_c   1.000
_cell.angle_alpha   90.00
_cell.angle_beta   90.00
_cell.angle_gamma   90.00
#
_symmetry.space_group_name_H-M   'P 1'
#
loop_
_entity.id
_entity.type
_entity.pdbx_description
1 polymer ?
#
loop_
_entity_poly.entity_id
_entity_poly.type
_entity_poly.pdbx_seq_one_letter_code
_entity_poly.pdbx_strand_id
1 'polypeptide(L)'
;MFFRDFLNDDAGALTLDWVVLTAALVGTGIAVVSTVSTGVDGLAVTTEADLNGSIIRKTFVGNLCKGGLEAVQMNENARVTAARANGIDTDAINVRSALNALETGKGDAEILHLYSRMQAVTFAPLDSEITEKRLLECEIQRRGLL
;
A
#
# COMPACT_ATOMS: atom_id res chain seq x y z
N MET A 1 19.10 -45.58 -26.20
CA MET A 1 18.98 -46.02 -27.62
C MET A 1 17.55 -45.85 -28.12
N PHE A 2 16.89 -44.72 -27.81
CA PHE A 2 15.48 -44.44 -28.21
C PHE A 2 15.35 -43.19 -29.08
N PHE A 3 16.34 -42.29 -29.07
CA PHE A 3 16.34 -41.07 -29.88
C PHE A 3 16.71 -41.30 -31.35
N ARG A 4 17.43 -42.39 -31.66
CA ARG A 4 17.96 -42.63 -33.00
C ARG A 4 16.94 -43.27 -33.95
N ASP A 5 15.99 -44.03 -33.40
CA ASP A 5 14.91 -44.65 -34.18
C ASP A 5 13.73 -43.68 -34.38
N PHE A 6 13.61 -42.66 -33.53
CA PHE A 6 12.57 -41.62 -33.59
C PHE A 6 12.85 -40.51 -34.61
N LEU A 7 14.13 -40.22 -34.86
CA LEU A 7 14.58 -39.24 -35.85
C LEU A 7 14.57 -39.79 -37.28
N ASN A 8 14.38 -41.10 -37.45
CA ASN A 8 14.49 -41.79 -38.74
C ASN A 8 13.12 -42.20 -39.33
N ASP A 9 12.02 -41.72 -38.74
CA ASP A 9 10.66 -42.06 -39.13
C ASP A 9 9.95 -40.83 -39.75
N ASP A 10 10.05 -40.72 -41.08
CA ASP A 10 9.62 -39.55 -41.86
C ASP A 10 8.10 -39.29 -41.86
N ALA A 11 7.29 -40.21 -41.32
CA ALA A 11 5.84 -40.02 -41.14
C ALA A 11 5.44 -39.58 -39.72
N GLY A 12 6.35 -39.63 -38.75
CA GLY A 12 6.09 -39.32 -37.33
C GLY A 12 6.36 -37.87 -36.94
N ALA A 13 7.22 -37.16 -37.69
CA ALA A 13 7.75 -35.84 -37.31
C ALA A 13 6.69 -34.74 -37.09
N LEU A 14 5.54 -34.81 -37.77
CA LEU A 14 4.44 -33.83 -37.67
C LEU A 14 3.42 -34.17 -36.57
N THR A 15 3.40 -35.41 -36.06
CA THR A 15 2.46 -35.85 -35.01
C THR A 15 3.02 -35.73 -33.61
N LEU A 16 4.28 -35.32 -33.48
CA LEU A 16 4.95 -35.16 -32.19
C LEU A 16 5.22 -33.69 -31.85
N ASP A 17 5.17 -32.78 -32.83
CA ASP A 17 5.30 -31.35 -32.59
C ASP A 17 4.10 -30.78 -31.82
N TRP A 18 2.88 -31.24 -32.08
CA TRP A 18 1.70 -30.76 -31.36
C TRP A 18 1.75 -31.12 -29.86
N VAL A 19 2.31 -32.28 -29.51
CA VAL A 19 2.50 -32.69 -28.12
C VAL A 19 3.62 -31.87 -27.48
N VAL A 20 4.73 -31.65 -28.20
CA VAL A 20 5.86 -30.87 -27.67
C VAL A 20 5.48 -29.39 -27.49
N LEU A 21 4.74 -28.80 -28.41
CA LEU A 21 4.29 -27.42 -28.34
C LEU A 21 3.27 -27.24 -27.19
N THR A 22 2.31 -28.16 -27.06
CA THR A 22 1.37 -28.12 -25.93
C THR A 22 2.04 -28.42 -24.60
N ALA A 23 3.01 -29.33 -24.55
CA ALA A 23 3.80 -29.60 -23.36
C ALA A 23 4.65 -28.39 -22.94
N ALA A 24 5.24 -27.67 -23.90
CA ALA A 24 5.94 -26.42 -23.65
C ALA A 24 4.98 -25.33 -23.14
N LEU A 25 3.77 -25.23 -23.73
CA LEU A 25 2.75 -24.27 -23.30
C LEU A 25 2.22 -24.57 -21.89
N VAL A 26 1.95 -25.84 -21.57
CA VAL A 26 1.52 -26.24 -20.22
C VAL A 26 2.66 -26.04 -19.21
N GLY A 27 3.90 -26.37 -19.58
CA GLY A 27 5.07 -26.16 -18.72
C GLY A 27 5.29 -24.68 -18.38
N THR A 28 5.13 -23.79 -19.34
CA THR A 28 5.19 -22.33 -19.10
C THR A 28 3.98 -21.83 -18.31
N GLY A 29 2.78 -22.37 -18.55
CA GLY A 29 1.58 -22.03 -17.78
C GLY A 29 1.72 -22.36 -16.29
N ILE A 30 2.24 -23.53 -15.95
CA ILE A 30 2.48 -23.94 -14.55
C ILE A 30 3.48 -23.01 -13.86
N ALA A 31 4.55 -22.61 -14.56
CA ALA A 31 5.57 -21.70 -14.01
C ALA A 31 5.03 -20.26 -13.79
N VAL A 32 4.13 -19.79 -14.64
CA VAL A 32 3.50 -18.48 -14.48
C VAL A 32 2.49 -18.51 -13.34
N VAL A 33 1.64 -19.55 -13.26
CA VAL A 33 0.61 -19.66 -12.21
C VAL A 33 1.22 -19.71 -10.81
N SER A 34 2.38 -20.35 -10.60
CA SER A 34 3.05 -20.33 -9.29
C SER A 34 3.53 -18.92 -8.90
N THR A 35 3.97 -18.12 -9.87
CA THR A 35 4.42 -16.74 -9.65
C THR A 35 3.23 -15.82 -9.40
N VAL A 36 2.14 -16.01 -10.15
CA VAL A 36 0.90 -15.25 -9.95
C VAL A 36 0.29 -15.59 -8.60
N SER A 37 0.11 -16.88 -8.26
CA SER A 37 -0.47 -17.35 -6.99
C SER A 37 0.24 -16.73 -5.79
N THR A 38 1.57 -16.77 -5.75
CA THR A 38 2.34 -16.17 -4.66
C THR A 38 2.16 -14.66 -4.58
N GLY A 39 2.05 -13.98 -5.73
CA GLY A 39 1.68 -12.56 -5.79
C GLY A 39 0.26 -12.30 -5.26
N VAL A 40 -0.74 -13.09 -5.67
CA VAL A 40 -2.12 -12.91 -5.22
C VAL A 40 -2.29 -13.23 -3.74
N ASP A 41 -1.61 -14.26 -3.24
CA ASP A 41 -1.62 -14.62 -1.81
C ASP A 41 -0.99 -13.51 -0.96
N GLY A 42 0.12 -12.92 -1.42
CA GLY A 42 0.73 -11.76 -0.79
C GLY A 42 -0.22 -10.56 -0.74
N LEU A 43 -0.87 -10.25 -1.87
CA LEU A 43 -1.86 -9.16 -1.95
C LEU A 43 -3.10 -9.46 -1.08
N ALA A 44 -3.57 -10.70 -1.05
CA ALA A 44 -4.72 -11.12 -0.25
C ALA A 44 -4.44 -10.95 1.24
N VAL A 45 -3.28 -11.40 1.73
CA VAL A 45 -2.86 -11.22 3.13
C VAL A 45 -2.76 -9.74 3.51
N THR A 46 -2.21 -8.89 2.63
CA THR A 46 -2.17 -7.44 2.89
C THR A 46 -3.57 -6.82 2.93
N THR A 47 -4.47 -7.29 2.07
CA THR A 47 -5.85 -6.80 1.99
C THR A 47 -6.68 -7.25 3.19
N GLU A 48 -6.50 -8.49 3.65
CA GLU A 48 -7.15 -9.01 4.85
C GLU A 48 -6.69 -8.25 6.11
N ALA A 49 -5.39 -7.98 6.24
CA ALA A 49 -4.87 -7.11 7.31
C ALA A 49 -5.47 -5.70 7.25
N ASP A 50 -5.65 -5.18 6.04
CA ASP A 50 -6.28 -3.89 5.77
C ASP A 50 -7.80 -3.86 5.96
N LEU A 51 -8.49 -5.00 6.03
CA LEU A 51 -9.95 -5.08 6.18
C LEU A 51 -10.37 -5.45 7.60
N ASN A 52 -9.64 -6.33 8.29
CA ASN A 52 -10.03 -6.89 9.60
C ASN A 52 -10.11 -5.82 10.73
N GLY A 53 -9.35 -4.73 10.63
CA GLY A 53 -9.42 -3.60 11.58
C GLY A 53 -10.12 -2.34 11.05
N SER A 54 -10.49 -2.30 9.77
CA SER A 54 -10.59 -1.06 9.01
C SER A 54 -11.99 -0.72 8.52
N ILE A 55 -12.88 -1.69 8.34
CA ILE A 55 -14.21 -1.44 7.76
C ILE A 55 -15.07 -0.56 8.69
N ILE A 56 -15.00 -0.77 10.01
CA ILE A 56 -15.70 0.11 10.98
C ILE A 56 -14.95 1.43 11.15
N ARG A 57 -13.61 1.41 11.12
CA ARG A 57 -12.81 2.61 11.32
C ARG A 57 -12.92 3.56 10.13
N LYS A 58 -12.77 3.11 8.88
CA LYS A 58 -12.77 3.96 7.67
C LYS A 58 -14.07 4.75 7.47
N THR A 59 -15.23 4.25 7.87
CA THR A 59 -16.50 4.98 7.69
C THR A 59 -16.70 6.11 8.71
N PHE A 60 -16.22 5.98 9.95
CA PHE A 60 -16.25 7.06 10.95
C PHE A 60 -14.99 7.95 10.91
N VAL A 61 -13.87 7.40 10.43
CA VAL A 61 -12.56 8.08 10.30
C VAL A 61 -12.44 8.82 8.95
N GLY A 62 -13.17 8.41 7.93
CA GLY A 62 -13.10 8.94 6.56
C GLY A 62 -13.55 10.40 6.42
N ASN A 63 -14.24 10.96 7.42
CA ASN A 63 -14.65 12.38 7.43
C ASN A 63 -14.08 13.20 8.60
N LEU A 64 -13.05 12.69 9.27
CA LEU A 64 -12.40 13.38 10.39
C LEU A 64 -11.79 14.72 10.00
N CYS A 65 -11.47 14.93 8.74
CA CYS A 65 -10.78 16.14 8.30
C CYS A 65 -11.12 16.37 6.83
N LYS A 66 -10.82 17.58 6.32
CA LYS A 66 -11.16 17.95 4.95
C LYS A 66 -10.52 16.97 3.94
N GLY A 67 -11.33 16.12 3.30
CA GLY A 67 -10.90 15.06 2.37
C GLY A 67 -10.63 13.69 3.02
N GLY A 68 -10.81 13.55 4.33
CA GLY A 68 -10.64 12.31 5.06
C GLY A 68 -9.20 11.92 5.34
N LEU A 69 -9.02 10.87 6.15
CA LEU A 69 -7.70 10.31 6.45
C LEU A 69 -7.01 9.76 5.18
N GLU A 70 -7.80 9.33 4.20
CA GLU A 70 -7.32 8.85 2.91
C GLU A 70 -6.62 9.97 2.12
N ALA A 71 -7.17 11.19 2.13
CA ALA A 71 -6.47 12.34 1.54
C ALA A 71 -5.17 12.68 2.26
N VAL A 72 -5.12 12.51 3.59
CA VAL A 72 -3.87 12.70 4.36
C VAL A 72 -2.83 11.65 3.96
N GLN A 73 -3.22 10.38 3.81
CA GLN A 73 -2.33 9.33 3.33
C GLN A 73 -1.86 9.57 1.90
N MET A 74 -2.74 10.02 1.00
CA MET A 74 -2.36 10.35 -0.38
C MET A 74 -1.36 11.52 -0.42
N ASN A 75 -1.57 12.55 0.39
CA ASN A 75 -0.65 13.67 0.50
C ASN A 75 0.70 13.24 1.05
N GLU A 76 0.73 12.36 2.06
CA GLU A 76 1.97 11.80 2.60
C GLU A 76 2.72 10.98 1.55
N ASN A 77 2.02 10.09 0.83
CA ASN A 77 2.63 9.31 -0.25
C ASN A 77 3.19 10.22 -1.34
N ALA A 78 2.48 11.30 -1.70
CA ALA A 78 2.96 12.29 -2.66
C ALA A 78 4.19 13.05 -2.15
N ARG A 79 4.20 13.46 -0.86
CA ARG A 79 5.33 14.13 -0.22
C ARG A 79 6.57 13.22 -0.18
N VAL A 80 6.42 11.96 0.25
CA VAL A 80 7.52 10.98 0.28
C VAL A 80 8.07 10.71 -1.13
N THR A 81 7.18 10.57 -2.12
CA THR A 81 7.59 10.39 -3.52
C THR A 81 8.35 11.61 -4.05
N ALA A 82 7.89 12.82 -3.73
CA ALA A 82 8.55 14.06 -4.13
C ALA A 82 9.88 14.29 -3.41
N ALA A 83 9.97 14.00 -2.11
CA ALA A 83 11.21 14.10 -1.34
C ALA A 83 12.26 13.11 -1.84
N ARG A 84 11.86 11.86 -2.10
CA ARG A 84 12.73 10.85 -2.72
C ARG A 84 13.21 11.26 -4.11
N ALA A 85 12.36 11.90 -4.91
CA ALA A 85 12.75 12.44 -6.22
C ALA A 85 13.79 13.58 -6.12
N ASN A 86 13.82 14.30 -4.99
CA ASN A 86 14.81 15.35 -4.71
C ASN A 86 16.03 14.84 -3.93
N GLY A 87 16.18 13.52 -3.74
CA GLY A 87 17.30 12.94 -2.99
C GLY A 87 17.28 13.21 -1.49
N ILE A 88 16.13 13.60 -0.94
CA ILE A 88 15.93 13.82 0.49
C ILE A 88 15.56 12.48 1.13
N ASP A 89 16.32 12.09 2.14
CA ASP A 89 15.95 10.97 3.01
C ASP A 89 14.78 11.39 3.89
N THR A 90 13.65 10.68 3.77
CA THR A 90 12.41 10.98 4.47
C THR A 90 11.78 9.69 4.93
N ASP A 91 11.45 9.63 6.21
CA ASP A 91 10.68 8.52 6.74
C ASP A 91 9.22 8.68 6.33
N ALA A 92 8.61 7.60 5.82
CA ALA A 92 7.20 7.61 5.48
C ALA A 92 6.36 7.51 6.77
N ILE A 93 5.46 8.47 6.99
CA ILE A 93 4.56 8.42 8.14
C ILE A 93 3.47 7.38 7.89
N ASN A 94 3.37 6.40 8.80
CA ASN A 94 2.18 5.56 8.87
C ASN A 94 1.04 6.37 9.52
N VAL A 95 0.20 6.98 8.69
CA VAL A 95 -0.89 7.88 9.09
C VAL A 95 -1.83 7.24 10.11
N ARG A 96 -2.07 5.92 9.98
CA ARG A 96 -2.91 5.17 10.93
C ARG A 96 -2.24 5.02 12.30
N SER A 97 -0.97 4.62 12.31
CA SER A 97 -0.19 4.46 13.54
C SER A 97 -0.01 5.80 14.24
N ALA A 98 0.31 6.85 13.50
CA ALA A 98 0.44 8.21 14.01
C ALA A 98 -0.87 8.70 14.64
N LEU A 99 -2.01 8.51 13.96
CA LEU A 99 -3.32 8.88 14.54
C LEU A 99 -3.62 8.09 15.83
N ASN A 100 -3.32 6.79 15.87
CA ASN A 100 -3.50 5.99 17.08
C ASN A 100 -2.56 6.46 18.22
N ALA A 101 -1.35 6.91 17.89
CA ALA A 101 -0.40 7.44 18.88
C ALA A 101 -0.90 8.77 19.47
N LEU A 102 -1.51 9.64 18.66
CA LEU A 102 -2.21 10.84 19.15
C LEU A 102 -3.39 10.47 20.06
N GLU A 103 -4.15 9.43 19.68
CA GLU A 103 -5.29 8.95 20.46
C GLU A 103 -4.88 8.52 21.88
N THR A 104 -3.88 7.64 21.98
CA THR A 104 -3.48 7.03 23.26
C THR A 104 -2.50 7.87 24.06
N GLY A 105 -1.79 8.80 23.41
CA GLY A 105 -0.66 9.51 24.00
C GLY A 105 -0.96 10.93 24.46
N LYS A 106 -2.11 11.51 24.12
CA LYS A 106 -2.43 12.92 24.38
C LYS A 106 -3.85 13.12 24.93
N GLY A 107 -3.97 13.98 25.95
CA GLY A 107 -5.25 14.46 26.46
C GLY A 107 -5.81 15.64 25.66
N ASP A 108 -7.10 15.91 25.80
CA ASP A 108 -7.84 16.90 24.97
C ASP A 108 -7.25 18.32 25.06
N ALA A 109 -6.93 18.78 26.28
CA ALA A 109 -6.33 20.10 26.49
C ALA A 109 -4.93 20.22 25.86
N GLU A 110 -4.17 19.12 25.85
CA GLU A 110 -2.84 19.10 25.26
C GLU A 110 -2.89 19.13 23.73
N ILE A 111 -3.86 18.43 23.14
CA ILE A 111 -4.14 18.46 21.70
C ILE A 111 -4.47 19.89 21.24
N LEU A 112 -5.32 20.61 21.98
CA LEU A 112 -5.67 21.99 21.65
C LEU A 112 -4.48 22.94 21.78
N HIS A 113 -3.65 22.78 22.82
CA HIS A 113 -2.43 23.56 22.98
C HIS A 113 -1.38 23.23 21.91
N LEU A 114 -1.30 21.99 21.45
CA LEU A 114 -0.43 21.61 20.34
C LEU A 114 -0.94 22.19 19.02
N TYR A 115 -2.25 22.17 18.80
CA TYR A 115 -2.88 22.71 17.60
C TYR A 115 -2.68 24.22 17.47
N SER A 116 -2.85 24.94 18.58
CA SER A 116 -2.64 26.39 18.59
C SER A 116 -1.19 26.80 18.30
N ARG A 117 -0.21 25.97 18.70
CA ARG A 117 1.19 26.17 18.35
C ARG A 117 1.47 25.85 16.89
N MET A 118 0.95 24.72 16.38
CA MET A 118 1.20 24.31 14.99
C MET A 118 0.49 25.16 13.94
N GLN A 119 -0.67 25.74 14.25
CA GLN A 119 -1.36 26.62 13.29
C GLN A 119 -0.58 27.90 12.99
N ALA A 120 0.30 28.34 13.90
CA ALA A 120 1.12 29.53 13.76
C ALA A 120 2.42 29.28 12.95
N VAL A 121 2.76 28.02 12.70
CA VAL A 121 3.98 27.65 11.96
C VAL A 121 3.65 27.49 10.48
N THR A 122 4.52 28.04 9.62
CA THR A 122 4.48 27.83 8.18
C THR A 122 5.52 26.79 7.81
N PHE A 123 5.05 25.62 7.37
CA PHE A 123 5.90 24.49 7.03
C PHE A 123 6.29 24.49 5.55
N ALA A 124 7.47 23.97 5.24
CA ALA A 124 7.89 23.78 3.85
C ALA A 124 7.08 22.64 3.19
N PRO A 125 6.83 22.66 1.87
CA PRO A 125 5.93 21.70 1.21
C PRO A 125 6.32 20.22 1.37
N LEU A 126 7.61 19.94 1.53
CA LEU A 126 8.15 18.59 1.69
C LEU A 126 8.35 18.20 3.16
N ASP A 127 7.94 19.04 4.11
CA ASP A 127 8.19 18.85 5.54
C ASP A 127 7.14 17.95 6.21
N SER A 128 7.58 16.98 7.01
CA SER A 128 6.72 15.96 7.65
C SER A 128 5.65 16.59 8.56
N GLU A 129 5.97 17.75 9.13
CA GLU A 129 5.10 18.54 10.01
C GLU A 129 3.77 18.95 9.33
N ILE A 130 3.73 19.04 8.00
CA ILE A 130 2.46 19.27 7.26
C ILE A 130 1.49 18.10 7.50
N THR A 131 1.98 16.87 7.42
CA THR A 131 1.14 15.68 7.61
C THR A 131 0.71 15.58 9.08
N GLU A 132 1.59 15.91 10.03
CA GLU A 132 1.26 15.92 11.46
C GLU A 132 0.18 16.95 11.81
N LYS A 133 0.26 18.17 11.27
CA LYS A 133 -0.78 19.19 11.45
C LYS A 133 -2.14 18.69 10.95
N ARG A 134 -2.16 18.06 9.78
CA ARG A 134 -3.40 17.52 9.18
C ARG A 134 -3.95 16.37 10.02
N LEU A 135 -3.09 15.49 10.54
CA LEU A 135 -3.48 14.44 11.48
C LEU A 135 -4.08 15.00 12.76
N LEU A 136 -3.52 16.09 13.28
CA LEU A 136 -4.05 16.76 14.48
C LEU A 136 -5.45 17.33 14.22
N GLU A 137 -5.69 17.98 13.07
CA GLU A 137 -7.03 18.41 12.66
C GLU A 137 -8.03 17.24 12.66
N CYS A 138 -7.61 16.08 12.14
CA CYS A 138 -8.45 14.88 12.11
C CYS A 138 -8.79 14.40 13.54
N GLU A 139 -7.83 14.37 14.46
CA GLU A 139 -8.06 13.92 15.84
C GLU A 139 -8.99 14.87 16.62
N ILE A 140 -8.85 16.19 16.41
CA ILE A 140 -9.71 17.19 17.06
C ILE A 140 -11.19 17.00 16.67
N GLN A 141 -11.45 16.78 15.37
CA GLN A 141 -12.80 16.47 14.89
C GLN A 141 -13.32 15.14 15.45
N ARG A 142 -12.47 14.12 15.57
CA ARG A 142 -12.84 12.83 16.16
C ARG A 142 -13.40 12.98 17.57
N ARG A 143 -12.76 13.85 18.35
CA ARG A 143 -13.10 14.13 19.76
C ARG A 143 -14.19 15.19 19.90
N GLY A 144 -14.64 15.80 18.81
CA GLY A 144 -15.64 16.88 18.83
C GLY A 144 -15.15 18.14 19.54
N LEU A 145 -13.85 18.44 19.44
CA LEU A 145 -13.19 19.57 20.10
C LEU A 145 -13.15 20.85 19.24
N LEU A 146 -13.88 20.89 18.12
CA LEU A 146 -13.95 22.00 17.16
C LEU A 146 -15.29 22.71 17.19
#